data_AF-A0A368ZAV4-F1
#
_entry.id   AF-A0A368ZAV4-F1
#
_cell.length_a   1.000
_cell.length_b   1.000
_cell.length_c   1.000
_cell.angle_alpha   90.00
_cell.angle_beta   90.00
_cell.angle_gamma   90.00
#
_symmetry.space_group_name_H-M   'P 1'
#
loop_
_entity.id
_entity.type
_entity.pdbx_description
1 polymer ?
#
loop_
_entity_poly.entity_id
_entity_poly.type
_entity_poly.pdbx_seq_one_letter_code
_entity_poly.pdbx_strand_id
1 'polypeptide(L)'
;MRICVGVRRLLSVLCFLTLFTTAGFAAERTFGPFSVDDGRPDVIALNGEIGVGAALDFRRVLQAAPNAKLFVLNSPGGTVAMALLIADDVHQRNLATFIPKGSSCYSACAYIFLAGNERQVDGELGVHQISNDDGNLVSAQYSISDILDVLNRFNTPIEVLTVMFKTPPKDMHVFTSEEVARFHINRKPGAQAPADAVKTAEHEFEPDGAASSPTMPVVLAPASVPTQITPDGLSGQAEAKLSAIEQYAKRPTRMAVYTGLDLFGDDISSVRTSDAAQCARSCLAMNGQCKAFTFNANPRVARGPNCFLKASEGTADGNAVAVSGKFLSSADPDPQQFSMGTIDPKLALFKDVDLPGGDLSRRPAQKNGTPQQCRLACVADNRCIAFTFIKRKSECWLKGAVGTPIYGQDMVTGVKKMQTFAPTSIISLQ
;
A
#
# COMPACT_ATOMS: atom_id res chain seq x y z
N MET A 1 32.90 20.87 -79.75
CA MET A 1 31.65 21.44 -79.20
C MET A 1 30.66 20.29 -78.99
N ARG A 2 30.13 20.14 -77.76
CA ARG A 2 29.13 19.15 -77.28
C ARG A 2 29.64 17.72 -77.04
N ILE A 3 29.31 16.96 -76.00
CA ILE A 3 28.89 17.11 -74.57
C ILE A 3 28.91 15.65 -74.01
N CYS A 4 29.16 15.51 -72.70
CA CYS A 4 29.01 14.37 -71.77
C CYS A 4 28.09 13.19 -72.17
N VAL A 5 28.26 11.94 -71.70
CA VAL A 5 28.09 11.51 -70.28
C VAL A 5 28.87 10.23 -69.99
N GLY A 6 29.71 10.27 -68.95
CA GLY A 6 30.29 9.10 -68.28
C GLY A 6 29.52 8.78 -67.00
N VAL A 7 29.14 7.52 -66.85
CA VAL A 7 28.47 6.96 -65.67
C VAL A 7 29.52 6.75 -64.57
N ARG A 8 29.42 7.50 -63.45
CA ARG A 8 30.17 7.22 -62.22
C ARG A 8 29.17 6.84 -61.12
N ARG A 9 29.26 5.59 -60.66
CA ARG A 9 28.52 5.06 -59.50
C ARG A 9 28.95 5.80 -58.24
N LEU A 10 28.03 6.49 -57.57
CA LEU A 10 28.18 6.91 -56.17
C LEU A 10 27.77 5.75 -55.26
N LEU A 11 28.69 5.23 -54.45
CA LEU A 11 28.34 4.52 -53.21
C LEU A 11 28.14 5.57 -52.11
N SER A 12 26.89 5.80 -51.69
CA SER A 12 26.58 6.48 -50.44
C SER A 12 26.54 5.45 -49.31
N VAL A 13 27.54 5.48 -48.44
CA VAL A 13 27.52 4.77 -47.16
C VAL A 13 26.67 5.59 -46.19
N LEU A 14 25.42 5.18 -45.96
CA LEU A 14 24.57 5.75 -44.91
C LEU A 14 24.98 5.12 -43.57
N CYS A 15 25.67 5.89 -42.73
CA CYS A 15 25.97 5.51 -41.35
C CYS A 15 24.68 5.67 -40.52
N PHE A 16 23.97 4.57 -40.29
CA PHE A 16 22.82 4.53 -39.39
C PHE A 16 23.34 4.59 -37.93
N LEU A 17 23.35 5.79 -37.35
CA LEU A 17 23.52 5.96 -35.91
C LEU A 17 22.22 5.53 -35.22
N THR A 18 22.14 4.26 -34.82
CA THR A 18 21.05 3.77 -33.98
C THR A 18 21.26 4.27 -32.56
N LEU A 19 20.54 5.33 -32.17
CA LEU A 19 20.35 5.69 -30.76
C LEU A 19 19.53 4.59 -30.09
N PHE A 20 20.20 3.67 -29.40
CA PHE A 20 19.56 2.81 -28.43
C PHE A 20 19.21 3.66 -27.20
N THR A 21 17.95 4.05 -27.07
CA THR A 21 17.41 4.54 -25.80
C THR A 21 17.27 3.33 -24.87
N THR A 22 18.28 3.10 -24.04
CA THR A 22 18.15 2.19 -22.91
C THR A 22 17.11 2.79 -21.96
N ALA A 23 15.94 2.18 -21.87
CA ALA A 23 15.03 2.44 -20.77
C ALA A 23 15.78 2.07 -19.49
N GLY A 24 16.20 3.09 -18.72
CA GLY A 24 16.84 2.88 -17.44
C GLY A 24 15.86 2.17 -16.51
N PHE A 25 16.17 0.93 -16.14
CA PHE A 25 15.58 0.34 -14.95
C PHE A 25 16.00 1.21 -13.76
N ALA A 26 15.06 1.56 -12.88
CA ALA A 26 15.38 2.23 -11.63
C ALA A 26 16.46 1.39 -10.93
N ALA A 27 17.63 1.97 -10.70
CA ALA A 27 18.74 1.25 -10.11
C ALA A 27 18.60 1.30 -8.59
N GLU A 28 18.56 0.14 -7.94
CA GLU A 28 18.75 0.08 -6.49
C GLU A 28 20.22 0.33 -6.17
N ARG A 29 20.50 1.27 -5.27
CA ARG A 29 21.83 1.59 -4.78
C ARG A 29 21.97 1.11 -3.34
N THR A 30 22.98 0.30 -3.07
CA THR A 30 23.23 -0.31 -1.75
C THR A 30 24.47 0.27 -1.07
N PHE A 31 24.40 0.42 0.24
CA PHE A 31 25.45 0.94 1.12
C PHE A 31 25.46 0.10 2.40
N GLY A 32 26.31 -0.92 2.47
CA GLY A 32 26.25 -1.88 3.58
C GLY A 32 24.87 -2.53 3.68
N PRO A 33 24.21 -2.52 4.85
CA PRO A 33 22.86 -3.07 5.02
C PRO A 33 21.74 -2.10 4.57
N PHE A 34 22.09 -0.92 4.03
CA PHE A 34 21.11 0.08 3.59
C PHE A 34 20.91 0.08 2.07
N SER A 35 19.70 0.38 1.61
CA SER A 35 19.43 0.58 0.19
C SER A 35 18.45 1.71 -0.09
N VAL A 36 18.57 2.29 -1.29
CA VAL A 36 17.65 3.27 -1.86
C VAL A 36 17.33 2.85 -3.29
N ASP A 37 16.05 2.84 -3.61
CA ASP A 37 15.52 2.61 -4.94
C ASP A 37 15.34 3.97 -5.64
N ASP A 38 15.90 4.14 -6.84
CA ASP A 38 15.75 5.39 -7.60
C ASP A 38 14.29 5.70 -7.96
N GLY A 39 13.40 4.70 -7.97
CA GLY A 39 11.96 4.88 -8.10
C GLY A 39 11.27 5.34 -6.80
N ARG A 40 11.96 5.24 -5.66
CA ARG A 40 11.50 5.64 -4.31
C ARG A 40 12.62 6.38 -3.55
N PRO A 41 13.12 7.51 -4.07
CA PRO A 41 14.25 8.23 -3.45
C PRO A 41 13.91 8.87 -2.10
N ASP A 42 12.62 8.83 -1.71
CA ASP A 42 12.12 9.29 -0.41
C ASP A 42 12.16 8.20 0.68
N VAL A 43 12.58 6.97 0.34
CA VAL A 43 12.64 5.82 1.24
C VAL A 43 14.05 5.27 1.30
N ILE A 44 14.56 5.10 2.53
CA ILE A 44 15.76 4.31 2.82
C ILE A 44 15.28 3.00 3.46
N ALA A 45 15.86 1.86 3.07
CA ALA A 45 15.63 0.58 3.73
C ALA A 45 16.87 0.13 4.49
N LEU A 46 16.69 -0.50 5.65
CA LEU A 46 17.70 -1.28 6.38
C LEU A 46 17.30 -2.75 6.30
N ASN A 47 18.16 -3.58 5.72
CA ASN A 47 18.02 -5.03 5.68
C ASN A 47 19.31 -5.71 6.13
N GLY A 48 19.27 -6.35 7.31
CA GLY A 48 20.38 -7.11 7.86
C GLY A 48 21.01 -6.50 9.11
N GLU A 49 22.21 -6.96 9.44
CA GLU A 49 22.89 -6.65 10.71
C GLU A 49 23.50 -5.24 10.74
N ILE A 50 23.45 -4.61 11.91
CA ILE A 50 24.10 -3.32 12.19
C ILE A 50 25.56 -3.59 12.59
N GLY A 51 26.42 -3.76 11.58
CA GLY A 51 27.85 -3.99 11.77
C GLY A 51 28.66 -2.73 12.11
N VAL A 52 29.97 -2.91 12.32
CA VAL A 52 30.92 -1.85 12.74
C VAL A 52 31.01 -0.66 11.76
N GLY A 53 30.72 -0.88 10.47
CA GLY A 53 30.71 0.17 9.43
C GLY A 53 29.37 0.86 9.22
N ALA A 54 28.30 0.40 9.87
CA ALA A 54 26.93 0.77 9.51
C ALA A 54 26.66 2.28 9.63
N ALA A 55 27.21 2.97 10.64
CA ALA A 55 27.01 4.41 10.78
C ALA A 55 27.59 5.22 9.59
N LEU A 56 28.74 4.80 9.06
CA LEU A 56 29.34 5.45 7.89
C LEU A 56 28.53 5.15 6.62
N ASP A 57 28.09 3.91 6.45
CA ASP A 57 27.24 3.51 5.33
C ASP A 57 25.89 4.23 5.36
N PHE A 58 25.32 4.44 6.55
CA PHE A 58 24.09 5.21 6.70
C PHE A 58 24.26 6.68 6.27
N ARG A 59 25.39 7.30 6.62
CA ARG A 59 25.69 8.67 6.16
C ARG A 59 25.87 8.76 4.64
N ARG A 60 26.45 7.73 4.02
CA ARG A 60 26.55 7.63 2.55
C ARG A 60 25.17 7.51 1.91
N VAL A 61 24.27 6.69 2.46
CA VAL A 61 22.91 6.57 1.92
C VAL A 61 22.11 7.87 2.09
N LEU A 62 22.28 8.60 3.21
CA LEU A 62 21.69 9.93 3.39
C LEU A 62 22.19 10.96 2.38
N GLN A 63 23.46 10.88 1.96
CA GLN A 63 24.00 11.71 0.87
C GLN A 63 23.41 11.32 -0.49
N ALA A 64 23.19 10.03 -0.72
CA ALA A 64 22.60 9.50 -1.95
C ALA A 64 21.09 9.77 -2.06
N ALA A 65 20.41 9.94 -0.93
CA ALA A 65 18.97 10.21 -0.80
C ALA A 65 18.71 11.42 0.12
N PRO A 66 19.08 12.65 -0.29
CA PRO A 66 18.98 13.84 0.55
C PRO A 66 17.53 14.24 0.89
N ASN A 67 16.55 13.72 0.14
CA ASN A 67 15.13 13.98 0.32
C ASN A 67 14.38 12.82 0.99
N ALA A 68 15.11 11.84 1.55
CA ALA A 68 14.51 10.74 2.29
C ALA A 68 13.62 11.27 3.42
N LYS A 69 12.46 10.63 3.59
CA LYS A 69 11.48 10.94 4.64
C LYS A 69 11.15 9.74 5.51
N LEU A 70 11.36 8.54 4.98
CA LEU A 70 11.02 7.29 5.63
C LEU A 70 12.23 6.36 5.69
N PHE A 71 12.41 5.74 6.84
CA PHE A 71 13.36 4.68 7.07
C PHE A 71 12.62 3.37 7.40
N VAL A 72 12.65 2.42 6.47
CA VAL A 72 12.03 1.10 6.62
C VAL A 72 13.03 0.14 7.25
N LEU A 73 12.63 -0.55 8.32
CA LEU A 73 13.54 -1.29 9.19
C LEU A 73 13.27 -2.79 9.15
N ASN A 74 14.30 -3.57 8.87
CA ASN A 74 14.32 -5.02 8.95
C ASN A 74 15.73 -5.49 9.40
N SER A 75 15.94 -5.62 10.71
CA SER A 75 17.25 -5.93 11.27
C SER A 75 17.15 -6.74 12.58
N PRO A 76 17.98 -7.78 12.73
CA PRO A 76 18.11 -8.50 14.01
C PRO A 76 18.85 -7.68 15.08
N GLY A 77 19.37 -6.49 14.74
CA GLY A 77 20.21 -5.67 15.62
C GLY A 77 21.69 -5.75 15.24
N GLY A 78 22.56 -5.61 16.24
CA GLY A 78 24.02 -5.59 16.04
C GLY A 78 24.70 -4.65 17.05
N THR A 79 25.66 -3.87 16.57
CA THR A 79 26.49 -2.99 17.40
C THR A 79 25.66 -1.82 17.95
N VAL A 80 25.45 -1.78 19.28
CA VAL A 80 24.69 -0.71 19.95
C VAL A 80 25.24 0.67 19.65
N ALA A 81 26.57 0.85 19.70
CA ALA A 81 27.21 2.13 19.40
C ALA A 81 26.88 2.63 17.98
N MET A 82 26.91 1.75 16.98
CA MET A 82 26.57 2.12 15.60
C MET A 82 25.08 2.42 15.45
N ALA A 83 24.22 1.66 16.12
CA ALA A 83 22.79 1.92 16.11
C ALA A 83 22.43 3.28 16.75
N LEU A 84 23.09 3.66 17.84
CA LEU A 84 22.88 4.97 18.49
C LEU A 84 23.34 6.13 17.59
N LEU A 85 24.46 5.97 16.87
CA LEU A 85 24.90 6.98 15.88
C LEU A 85 23.91 7.11 14.72
N ILE A 86 23.39 5.98 14.22
CA ILE A 86 22.36 5.98 13.17
C ILE A 86 21.06 6.62 13.70
N ALA A 87 20.65 6.28 14.92
CA ALA A 87 19.48 6.84 15.58
C ALA A 87 19.59 8.37 15.76
N ASP A 88 20.78 8.88 16.11
CA ASP A 88 21.06 10.31 16.16
C ASP A 88 20.87 10.97 14.78
N ASP A 89 21.44 10.39 13.71
CA ASP A 89 21.27 10.88 12.34
C ASP A 89 19.80 10.84 11.89
N VAL A 90 19.04 9.78 12.22
CA VAL A 90 17.59 9.63 11.96
C VAL A 90 16.79 10.76 12.61
N HIS A 91 17.05 11.01 13.89
CA HIS A 91 16.38 12.06 14.66
C HIS A 91 16.70 13.45 14.11
N GLN A 92 17.98 13.75 13.84
CA GLN A 92 18.41 15.04 13.28
C GLN A 92 17.81 15.31 11.89
N ARG A 93 17.62 14.24 11.10
CA ARG A 93 16.99 14.31 9.77
C ARG A 93 15.47 14.33 9.80
N ASN A 94 14.83 14.23 10.97
CA ASN A 94 13.38 14.15 11.11
C ASN A 94 12.76 13.04 10.24
N LEU A 95 13.42 11.89 10.16
CA LEU A 95 12.90 10.75 9.42
C LEU A 95 11.80 10.04 10.21
N ALA A 96 10.79 9.55 9.48
CA ALA A 96 9.85 8.58 10.00
C ALA A 96 10.50 7.19 10.00
N THR A 97 10.11 6.32 10.94
CA THR A 97 10.59 4.93 11.02
C THR A 97 9.43 3.95 10.93
N PHE A 98 9.60 2.89 10.13
CA PHE A 98 8.52 1.92 9.91
C PHE A 98 9.05 0.49 9.90
N ILE A 99 8.40 -0.39 10.66
CA ILE A 99 8.66 -1.83 10.65
C ILE A 99 7.48 -2.49 9.92
N PRO A 100 7.64 -2.89 8.64
CA PRO A 100 6.55 -3.48 7.88
C PRO A 100 6.19 -4.88 8.41
N LYS A 101 4.97 -5.30 8.12
CA LYS A 101 4.50 -6.66 8.42
C LYS A 101 5.45 -7.72 7.82
N GLY A 102 5.82 -8.71 8.63
CA GLY A 102 6.76 -9.77 8.23
C GLY A 102 8.25 -9.39 8.35
N SER A 103 8.57 -8.17 8.76
CA SER A 103 9.91 -7.73 9.14
C SER A 103 10.05 -7.61 10.65
N SER A 104 11.29 -7.57 11.11
CA SER A 104 11.62 -7.43 12.53
C SER A 104 12.67 -6.35 12.76
N CYS A 105 12.60 -5.69 13.91
CA CYS A 105 13.59 -4.72 14.36
C CYS A 105 13.91 -5.03 15.83
N TYR A 106 15.01 -5.72 16.02
CA TYR A 106 15.39 -6.30 17.30
C TYR A 106 16.65 -5.67 17.88
N SER A 107 16.77 -5.75 19.21
CA SER A 107 17.98 -5.34 19.93
C SER A 107 18.37 -3.90 19.56
N ALA A 108 19.60 -3.71 19.06
CA ALA A 108 20.12 -2.41 18.66
C ALA A 108 19.26 -1.69 17.60
N CYS A 109 18.51 -2.40 16.74
CA CYS A 109 17.61 -1.78 15.78
C CYS A 109 16.51 -0.97 16.48
N ALA A 110 16.06 -1.38 17.67
CA ALA A 110 15.00 -0.68 18.39
C ALA A 110 15.38 0.79 18.69
N TYR A 111 16.66 1.10 18.93
CA TYR A 111 17.12 2.48 19.12
C TYR A 111 16.89 3.33 17.87
N ILE A 112 17.15 2.76 16.69
CA ILE A 112 16.92 3.41 15.38
C ILE A 112 15.42 3.65 15.19
N PHE A 113 14.59 2.63 15.44
CA PHE A 113 13.13 2.76 15.33
C PHE A 113 12.60 3.88 16.23
N LEU A 114 13.02 3.92 17.50
CA LEU A 114 12.51 4.87 18.48
C LEU A 114 12.91 6.32 18.17
N ALA A 115 13.99 6.54 17.42
CA ALA A 115 14.44 7.87 17.00
C ALA A 115 13.51 8.59 16.02
N GLY A 116 12.62 7.84 15.34
CA GLY A 116 11.69 8.39 14.36
C GLY A 116 10.76 9.45 14.94
N ASN A 117 10.58 10.56 14.24
CA ASN A 117 9.65 11.62 14.63
C ASN A 117 8.18 11.20 14.47
N GLU A 118 7.94 10.36 13.48
CA GLU A 118 6.78 9.52 13.25
C GLU A 118 7.26 8.08 13.26
N ARG A 119 6.55 7.17 13.92
CA ARG A 119 6.96 5.77 13.97
C ARG A 119 5.79 4.82 14.02
N GLN A 120 5.87 3.71 13.29
CA GLN A 120 4.83 2.69 13.25
C GLN A 120 5.41 1.27 13.18
N VAL A 121 4.84 0.37 13.99
CA VAL A 121 5.13 -1.06 14.02
C VAL A 121 3.95 -1.84 13.44
N ASP A 122 4.15 -2.47 12.28
CA ASP A 122 3.26 -3.49 11.71
C ASP A 122 3.88 -4.90 11.76
N GLY A 123 5.21 -4.99 11.84
CA GLY A 123 5.97 -6.22 12.08
C GLY A 123 6.30 -6.42 13.55
N GLU A 124 7.54 -6.80 13.85
CA GLU A 124 7.98 -7.10 15.21
C GLU A 124 9.00 -6.08 15.72
N LEU A 125 8.72 -5.47 16.88
CA LEU A 125 9.68 -4.66 17.63
C LEU A 125 10.09 -5.41 18.88
N GLY A 126 11.39 -5.68 19.02
CA GLY A 126 11.94 -6.47 20.12
C GLY A 126 13.04 -5.73 20.87
N VAL A 127 12.99 -5.76 22.20
CA VAL A 127 13.94 -5.09 23.07
C VAL A 127 14.50 -6.03 24.14
N HIS A 128 15.75 -5.79 24.51
CA HIS A 128 16.40 -6.39 25.67
C HIS A 128 17.49 -5.46 26.19
N GLN A 129 18.01 -5.74 27.39
CA GLN A 129 19.08 -4.94 27.96
C GLN A 129 20.41 -5.19 27.23
N ILE A 130 21.30 -4.19 27.23
CA ILE A 130 22.65 -4.34 26.67
C ILE A 130 23.45 -5.41 27.45
N SER A 131 24.19 -6.26 26.74
CA SER A 131 25.16 -7.16 27.37
C SER A 131 26.45 -6.42 27.69
N ASN A 132 27.08 -6.74 28.82
CA ASN A 132 28.40 -6.24 29.17
C ASN A 132 29.36 -7.43 29.28
N ASP A 133 30.25 -7.57 28.31
CA ASP A 133 31.16 -8.71 28.22
C ASP A 133 32.38 -8.58 29.14
N ASP A 134 32.70 -7.36 29.58
CA ASP A 134 33.89 -7.05 30.37
C ASP A 134 33.66 -7.18 31.90
N GLY A 135 32.42 -7.48 32.33
CA GLY A 135 32.03 -7.62 33.74
C GLY A 135 32.16 -6.35 34.60
N ASN A 136 32.57 -5.22 34.02
CA ASN A 136 32.78 -3.96 34.72
C ASN A 136 31.46 -3.19 34.91
N LEU A 137 30.97 -3.16 36.15
CA LEU A 137 29.74 -2.48 36.53
C LEU A 137 29.74 -0.97 36.24
N VAL A 138 30.90 -0.31 36.34
CA VAL A 138 31.02 1.13 36.06
C VAL A 138 30.86 1.42 34.57
N SER A 139 31.48 0.59 33.72
CA SER A 139 31.33 0.71 32.26
C SER A 139 29.88 0.46 31.82
N ALA A 140 29.21 -0.54 32.42
CA ALA A 140 27.79 -0.79 32.15
C ALA A 140 26.92 0.40 32.54
N GLN A 141 27.21 1.03 33.68
CA GLN A 141 26.45 2.20 34.14
C GLN A 141 26.58 3.40 33.18
N TYR A 142 27.77 3.65 32.64
CA TYR A 142 27.95 4.70 31.63
C TYR A 142 27.18 4.39 30.35
N SER A 143 27.28 3.16 29.82
CA SER A 143 26.51 2.76 28.64
C SER A 143 25.00 2.91 28.83
N ILE A 144 24.47 2.53 30.00
CA ILE A 144 23.06 2.71 30.32
C ILE A 144 22.69 4.19 30.40
N SER A 145 23.55 5.03 31.00
CA SER A 145 23.35 6.47 31.08
C SER A 145 23.24 7.10 29.68
N ASP A 146 24.13 6.74 28.77
CA ASP A 146 24.11 7.24 27.38
C ASP A 146 22.85 6.80 26.64
N ILE A 147 22.43 5.55 26.82
CA ILE A 147 21.20 5.03 26.21
C ILE A 147 19.97 5.77 26.76
N LEU A 148 19.91 6.01 28.06
CA LEU A 148 18.80 6.74 28.69
C LEU A 148 18.69 8.17 28.17
N ASP A 149 19.82 8.87 28.03
CA ASP A 149 19.84 10.23 27.50
C ASP A 149 19.30 10.28 26.05
N VAL A 150 19.78 9.36 25.21
CA VAL A 150 19.34 9.24 23.81
C VAL A 150 17.84 8.89 23.73
N LEU A 151 17.37 7.89 24.48
CA LEU A 151 15.97 7.47 24.46
C LEU A 151 15.03 8.56 24.99
N ASN A 152 15.47 9.32 25.99
CA ASN A 152 14.72 10.47 26.51
C ASN A 152 14.62 11.58 25.45
N ARG A 153 15.70 11.85 24.70
CA ARG A 153 15.71 12.80 23.56
C ARG A 153 14.72 12.40 22.47
N PHE A 154 14.48 11.11 22.29
CA PHE A 154 13.47 10.58 21.36
C PHE A 154 12.04 10.57 21.94
N ASN A 155 11.87 11.06 23.16
CA ASN A 155 10.65 10.99 23.96
C ASN A 155 10.09 9.56 24.03
N THR A 156 10.98 8.59 24.26
CA THR A 156 10.58 7.19 24.37
C THR A 156 9.74 6.98 25.63
N PRO A 157 8.57 6.31 25.55
CA PRO A 157 7.73 6.01 26.71
C PRO A 157 8.51 5.26 27.79
N ILE A 158 8.34 5.64 29.05
CA ILE A 158 9.09 5.07 30.17
C ILE A 158 8.80 3.56 30.34
N GLU A 159 7.62 3.11 29.92
CA GLU A 159 7.23 1.71 29.90
C GLU A 159 8.12 0.91 28.94
N VAL A 160 8.47 1.48 27.78
CA VAL A 160 9.37 0.85 26.80
C VAL A 160 10.79 0.73 27.38
N LEU A 161 11.29 1.77 28.05
CA LEU A 161 12.58 1.74 28.75
C LEU A 161 12.57 0.65 29.82
N THR A 162 11.52 0.62 30.63
CA THR A 162 11.38 -0.34 31.73
C THR A 162 11.38 -1.77 31.21
N VAL A 163 10.63 -2.06 30.14
CA VAL A 163 10.61 -3.39 29.52
C VAL A 163 11.98 -3.73 28.93
N MET A 164 12.60 -2.82 28.18
CA MET A 164 13.92 -3.01 27.59
C MET A 164 14.96 -3.40 28.64
N PHE A 165 15.10 -2.62 29.72
CA PHE A 165 16.13 -2.85 30.74
C PHE A 165 15.82 -4.02 31.69
N LYS A 166 14.56 -4.45 31.81
CA LYS A 166 14.20 -5.63 32.61
C LYS A 166 14.40 -6.94 31.86
N THR A 167 14.37 -6.93 30.53
CA THR A 167 14.53 -8.13 29.72
C THR A 167 16.00 -8.59 29.70
N PRO A 168 16.32 -9.83 30.12
CA PRO A 168 17.69 -10.38 30.11
C PRO A 168 18.37 -10.30 28.74
N PRO A 169 19.72 -10.19 28.64
CA PRO A 169 20.40 -10.09 27.35
C PRO A 169 20.26 -11.31 26.45
N LYS A 170 19.89 -12.46 27.02
CA LYS A 170 19.66 -13.73 26.30
C LYS A 170 18.21 -13.93 25.87
N ASP A 171 17.31 -13.06 26.35
CA ASP A 171 15.89 -13.08 26.03
C ASP A 171 15.55 -11.91 25.11
N MET A 172 14.36 -11.93 24.54
CA MET A 172 13.83 -10.84 23.73
C MET A 172 12.38 -10.60 24.11
N HIS A 173 12.05 -9.36 24.52
CA HIS A 173 10.66 -8.96 24.66
C HIS A 173 10.19 -8.38 23.34
N VAL A 174 9.37 -9.14 22.62
CA VAL A 174 8.69 -8.65 21.41
C VAL A 174 7.34 -8.07 21.83
N PHE A 175 7.13 -6.78 21.54
CA PHE A 175 5.91 -6.09 21.96
C PHE A 175 4.68 -6.62 21.22
N THR A 176 3.61 -6.90 21.96
CA THR A 176 2.32 -7.28 21.34
C THR A 176 1.62 -6.05 20.75
N SER A 177 0.61 -6.27 19.91
CA SER A 177 -0.21 -5.16 19.36
C SER A 177 -0.89 -4.34 20.46
N GLU A 178 -1.30 -5.00 21.55
CA GLU A 178 -1.88 -4.37 22.73
C GLU A 178 -0.85 -3.51 23.47
N GLU A 179 0.39 -3.97 23.60
CA GLU A 179 1.48 -3.20 24.21
C GLU A 179 1.90 -2.00 23.36
N VAL A 180 2.00 -2.19 22.04
CA VAL A 180 2.27 -1.09 21.08
C VAL A 180 1.23 0.02 21.24
N ALA A 181 -0.05 -0.34 21.39
CA ALA A 181 -1.13 0.62 21.61
C ALA A 181 -1.07 1.24 23.02
N ARG A 182 -0.95 0.42 24.07
CA ARG A 182 -0.98 0.84 25.48
C ARG A 182 0.20 1.73 25.86
N PHE A 183 1.39 1.42 25.37
CA PHE A 183 2.60 2.20 25.65
C PHE A 183 2.80 3.35 24.67
N HIS A 184 1.88 3.56 23.72
CA HIS A 184 1.99 4.60 22.70
C HIS A 184 3.33 4.53 21.94
N ILE A 185 3.74 3.31 21.57
CA ILE A 185 4.96 3.07 20.80
C ILE A 185 4.83 3.73 19.43
N ASN A 186 3.68 3.55 18.76
CA ASN A 186 3.40 4.23 17.51
C ASN A 186 3.17 5.74 17.77
N ARG A 187 3.78 6.59 16.95
CA ARG A 187 3.70 8.06 17.05
C ARG A 187 3.33 8.67 15.70
N LYS A 188 2.35 9.57 15.70
CA LYS A 188 1.98 10.39 14.54
C LYS A 188 2.85 11.65 14.46
N PRO A 189 3.01 12.26 13.26
CA PRO A 189 3.76 13.51 13.11
C PRO A 189 3.22 14.61 14.03
N GLY A 190 4.11 15.28 14.77
CA GLY A 190 3.74 16.42 15.64
C GLY A 190 3.05 16.04 16.96
N ALA A 191 2.91 14.75 17.28
CA ALA A 191 2.45 14.33 18.60
C ALA A 191 3.55 14.57 19.64
N GLN A 192 3.35 15.54 20.54
CA GLN A 192 4.15 15.65 21.76
C GLN A 192 3.85 14.46 22.68
N ALA A 193 4.86 13.98 23.40
CA ALA A 193 4.65 12.99 24.45
C ALA A 193 3.64 13.54 25.48
N PRO A 194 2.82 12.68 26.11
CA PRO A 194 1.96 13.11 27.21
C PRO A 194 2.81 13.86 28.26
N ALA A 195 2.40 15.08 28.59
CA ALA A 195 3.14 15.98 29.48
C ALA A 195 3.08 15.59 30.98
N ASP A 196 2.87 14.31 31.30
CA ASP A 196 2.60 13.85 32.67
C ASP A 196 3.75 13.05 33.32
N ALA A 197 4.90 12.91 32.67
CA ALA A 197 6.09 12.36 33.33
C ALA A 197 6.96 13.52 33.84
N VAL A 198 7.10 13.59 35.17
CA VAL A 198 7.83 14.58 35.98
C VAL A 198 6.99 15.80 36.41
N LYS A 199 6.00 15.55 37.27
CA LYS A 199 5.91 16.37 38.48
C LYS A 199 7.02 15.90 39.40
N THR A 200 8.08 16.70 39.53
CA THR A 200 8.99 16.63 40.67
C THR A 200 8.13 16.73 41.92
N ALA A 201 7.93 15.60 42.61
CA ALA A 201 7.59 15.65 44.01
C ALA A 201 8.82 16.21 44.71
N GLU A 202 8.82 17.52 44.93
CA GLU A 202 9.61 18.12 46.01
C GLU A 202 9.10 17.47 47.30
N HIS A 203 9.74 16.36 47.69
CA HIS A 203 9.54 15.78 48.99
C HIS A 203 10.42 16.60 49.95
N GLU A 204 9.88 17.72 50.40
CA GLU A 204 10.36 18.36 51.63
C GLU A 204 10.16 17.34 52.77
N PHE A 205 11.26 16.94 53.39
CA PHE A 205 11.26 16.22 54.64
C PHE A 205 10.95 17.22 55.76
N GLU A 206 9.77 17.16 56.36
CA GLU A 206 9.54 17.71 57.70
C GLU A 206 9.02 16.63 58.66
N PRO A 207 9.43 16.66 59.94
CA PRO A 207 9.18 15.57 60.88
C PRO A 207 7.83 15.71 61.62
N ASP A 208 7.37 14.56 62.11
CA ASP A 208 6.10 14.31 62.78
C ASP A 208 5.68 15.33 63.86
N GLY A 209 4.39 15.69 63.87
CA GLY A 209 3.78 16.43 64.98
C GLY A 209 2.29 16.82 64.85
N ALA A 210 1.42 15.89 65.25
CA ALA A 210 0.13 16.10 65.94
C ALA A 210 -1.02 16.98 65.37
N ALA A 211 -2.11 16.27 65.05
CA ALA A 211 -3.53 16.51 65.42
C ALA A 211 -4.24 17.83 65.05
N SER A 212 -5.32 17.73 64.24
CA SER A 212 -6.74 18.04 64.58
C SER A 212 -7.62 18.19 63.31
N SER A 213 -8.76 17.51 63.27
CA SER A 213 -9.89 17.72 62.33
C SER A 213 -10.94 18.68 62.93
N PRO A 214 -12.09 19.00 62.29
CA PRO A 214 -12.36 19.44 60.91
C PRO A 214 -13.30 20.68 60.87
N THR A 215 -13.50 21.33 59.70
CA THR A 215 -14.82 21.91 59.35
C THR A 215 -14.93 22.31 57.86
N MET A 216 -15.98 21.82 57.21
CA MET A 216 -16.59 22.39 55.99
C MET A 216 -17.67 23.40 56.41
N PRO A 217 -18.14 24.29 55.52
CA PRO A 217 -19.33 23.92 54.76
C PRO A 217 -19.31 24.28 53.27
N VAL A 218 -20.05 23.43 52.55
CA VAL A 218 -20.51 23.54 51.17
C VAL A 218 -21.44 24.74 50.98
N VAL A 219 -21.31 25.47 49.88
CA VAL A 219 -22.39 26.29 49.31
C VAL A 219 -22.56 25.94 47.83
N LEU A 220 -23.79 25.57 47.47
CA LEU A 220 -24.27 25.24 46.14
C LEU A 220 -24.90 26.45 45.43
N ALA A 221 -24.89 26.39 44.10
CA ALA A 221 -25.85 26.92 43.11
C ALA A 221 -25.45 28.20 42.33
N PRO A 222 -26.01 28.43 41.11
CA PRO A 222 -26.44 27.49 40.08
C PRO A 222 -25.88 27.80 38.67
N ALA A 223 -26.12 26.86 37.77
CA ALA A 223 -25.83 26.91 36.33
C ALA A 223 -26.54 28.06 35.61
N SER A 224 -25.82 28.71 34.70
CA SER A 224 -26.40 29.50 33.61
C SER A 224 -25.68 29.16 32.30
N VAL A 225 -26.49 28.70 31.35
CA VAL A 225 -26.16 28.39 29.97
C VAL A 225 -26.09 29.69 29.17
N PRO A 226 -25.14 29.83 28.24
CA PRO A 226 -25.46 30.45 26.97
C PRO A 226 -25.11 29.53 25.79
N THR A 227 -26.18 29.07 25.15
CA THR A 227 -26.20 28.63 23.77
C THR A 227 -25.97 29.84 22.89
N GLN A 228 -24.90 29.85 22.09
CA GLN A 228 -24.91 30.48 20.78
C GLN A 228 -23.80 29.88 19.91
N ILE A 229 -24.21 28.91 19.09
CA ILE A 229 -23.46 28.38 17.96
C ILE A 229 -23.64 29.40 16.84
N THR A 230 -22.59 30.12 16.48
CA THR A 230 -22.51 30.86 15.22
C THR A 230 -22.02 29.91 14.13
N PRO A 231 -22.77 29.69 13.03
CA PRO A 231 -22.33 28.88 11.91
C PRO A 231 -21.62 29.76 10.89
N ASP A 232 -20.35 30.07 11.11
CA ASP A 232 -19.49 30.65 10.08
C ASP A 232 -18.06 30.11 10.25
N GLY A 233 -17.63 29.31 9.28
CA GLY A 233 -16.30 28.68 9.31
C GLY A 233 -16.15 27.36 8.55
N LEU A 234 -17.08 26.99 7.67
CA LEU A 234 -16.84 25.94 6.67
C LEU A 234 -16.17 26.56 5.43
N SER A 235 -14.91 26.92 5.59
CA SER A 235 -14.03 27.32 4.48
C SER A 235 -12.66 26.73 4.73
N GLY A 236 -12.35 25.64 4.02
CA GLY A 236 -11.00 25.15 3.84
C GLY A 236 -10.56 24.09 4.85
N GLN A 237 -11.16 22.90 4.81
CA GLN A 237 -10.36 21.72 5.13
C GLN A 237 -9.26 21.62 4.06
N ALA A 238 -8.09 22.17 4.37
CA ALA A 238 -6.87 21.72 3.71
C ALA A 238 -6.82 20.21 3.90
N GLU A 239 -6.90 19.45 2.81
CA GLU A 239 -6.69 18.00 2.84
C GLU A 239 -5.40 17.75 3.64
N ALA A 240 -5.53 17.10 4.80
CA ALA A 240 -4.38 16.81 5.64
C ALA A 240 -3.39 15.99 4.81
N LYS A 241 -2.22 16.57 4.54
CA LYS A 241 -1.18 15.92 3.74
C LYS A 241 -0.81 14.61 4.44
N LEU A 242 -0.98 13.49 3.73
CA LEU A 242 -0.66 12.15 4.24
C LEU A 242 0.76 12.11 4.82
N SER A 243 0.95 11.39 5.92
CA SER A 243 2.25 11.19 6.55
C SER A 243 3.22 10.40 5.66
N ALA A 244 4.51 10.33 6.02
CA ALA A 244 5.48 9.56 5.23
C ALA A 244 5.16 8.06 5.25
N ILE A 245 4.73 7.55 6.42
CA ILE A 245 4.32 6.16 6.60
C ILE A 245 3.01 5.89 5.85
N GLU A 246 2.01 6.77 5.94
CA GLU A 246 0.75 6.62 5.21
C GLU A 246 0.95 6.61 3.69
N GLN A 247 1.84 7.48 3.19
CA GLN A 247 2.21 7.50 1.77
C GLN A 247 2.89 6.20 1.35
N TYR A 248 3.76 5.63 2.19
CA TYR A 248 4.43 4.37 1.93
C TYR A 248 3.46 3.18 2.00
N ALA A 249 2.63 3.10 3.03
CA ALA A 249 1.67 2.03 3.23
C ALA A 249 0.60 1.99 2.13
N LYS A 250 0.26 3.13 1.52
CA LYS A 250 -0.66 3.17 0.37
C LYS A 250 -0.02 2.79 -0.97
N ARG A 251 1.31 2.66 -1.04
CA ARG A 251 2.00 2.25 -2.27
C ARG A 251 1.81 0.75 -2.50
N PRO A 252 1.61 0.33 -3.75
CA PRO A 252 1.48 -1.08 -4.05
C PRO A 252 2.83 -1.78 -3.94
N THR A 253 2.91 -2.78 -3.08
CA THR A 253 4.10 -3.63 -2.88
C THR A 253 3.91 -5.03 -3.45
N ARG A 254 2.67 -5.41 -3.74
CA ARG A 254 2.31 -6.70 -4.32
C ARG A 254 1.25 -6.52 -5.40
N MET A 255 1.09 -7.54 -6.24
CA MET A 255 0.06 -7.56 -7.27
C MET A 255 -0.55 -8.94 -7.39
N ALA A 256 -1.87 -9.03 -7.26
CA ALA A 256 -2.63 -10.24 -7.53
C ALA A 256 -3.05 -10.27 -9.01
N VAL A 257 -2.72 -11.35 -9.72
CA VAL A 257 -3.03 -11.53 -11.14
C VAL A 257 -4.17 -12.53 -11.29
N TYR A 258 -5.14 -12.20 -12.14
CA TYR A 258 -6.30 -13.02 -12.44
C TYR A 258 -6.40 -13.29 -13.94
N THR A 259 -6.64 -14.54 -14.32
CA THR A 259 -6.98 -14.93 -15.69
C THR A 259 -8.49 -15.13 -15.83
N GLY A 260 -9.07 -14.63 -16.90
CA GLY A 260 -10.51 -14.76 -17.17
C GLY A 260 -11.39 -13.74 -16.45
N LEU A 261 -10.81 -12.93 -15.56
CA LEU A 261 -11.50 -11.88 -14.82
C LEU A 261 -11.29 -10.55 -15.56
N ASP A 262 -12.40 -9.95 -15.98
CA ASP A 262 -12.46 -8.57 -16.47
C ASP A 262 -12.84 -7.68 -15.29
N LEU A 263 -12.03 -6.66 -15.04
CA LEU A 263 -12.44 -5.57 -14.17
C LEU A 263 -13.07 -4.56 -15.12
N PHE A 264 -14.36 -4.29 -14.99
CA PHE A 264 -15.10 -3.46 -15.92
C PHE A 264 -15.34 -2.06 -15.32
N GLY A 265 -15.06 -1.02 -16.11
CA GLY A 265 -15.28 0.38 -15.73
C GLY A 265 -14.11 1.00 -14.96
N ASP A 266 -14.30 2.26 -14.55
CA ASP A 266 -13.31 3.09 -13.84
C ASP A 266 -11.95 3.23 -14.56
N ASP A 267 -11.96 3.13 -15.89
CA ASP A 267 -10.76 3.27 -16.71
C ASP A 267 -10.30 4.73 -16.75
N ILE A 268 -9.12 5.00 -16.20
CA ILE A 268 -8.46 6.32 -16.21
C ILE A 268 -7.58 6.51 -17.44
N SER A 269 -7.12 5.43 -18.05
CA SER A 269 -6.34 5.47 -19.28
C SER A 269 -6.48 4.16 -20.04
N SER A 270 -6.33 4.23 -21.36
CA SER A 270 -6.39 3.07 -22.24
C SER A 270 -5.24 3.15 -23.24
N VAL A 271 -4.34 2.17 -23.19
CA VAL A 271 -3.11 2.16 -23.98
C VAL A 271 -2.95 0.83 -24.69
N ARG A 272 -2.00 0.80 -25.63
CA ARG A 272 -1.61 -0.42 -26.32
C ARG A 272 -0.25 -0.87 -25.81
N THR A 273 -0.17 -2.11 -25.32
CA THR A 273 1.05 -2.74 -24.81
C THR A 273 1.29 -4.09 -25.49
N SER A 274 2.53 -4.58 -25.43
CA SER A 274 2.90 -5.89 -25.97
C SER A 274 2.28 -7.04 -25.19
N ASP A 275 2.19 -6.88 -23.88
CA ASP A 275 1.76 -7.91 -22.94
C ASP A 275 1.16 -7.30 -21.65
N ALA A 276 0.66 -8.19 -20.79
CA ALA A 276 0.08 -7.83 -19.50
C ALA A 276 1.11 -7.26 -18.52
N ALA A 277 2.38 -7.66 -18.59
CA ALA A 277 3.43 -7.15 -17.71
C ALA A 277 3.75 -5.68 -18.03
N GLN A 278 3.82 -5.31 -19.30
CA GLN A 278 3.96 -3.92 -19.72
C GLN A 278 2.72 -3.10 -19.34
N CYS A 279 1.51 -3.68 -19.42
CA CYS A 279 0.30 -3.04 -18.92
C CYS A 279 0.37 -2.74 -17.41
N ALA A 280 0.83 -3.71 -16.62
CA ALA A 280 1.07 -3.53 -15.19
C ALA A 280 2.08 -2.41 -14.90
N ARG A 281 3.20 -2.35 -15.64
CA ARG A 281 4.20 -1.28 -15.51
C ARG A 281 3.60 0.10 -15.83
N SER A 282 2.75 0.20 -16.84
CA SER A 282 2.05 1.46 -17.15
C SER A 282 1.14 1.91 -16.01
N CYS A 283 0.48 0.99 -15.31
CA CYS A 283 -0.31 1.30 -14.12
C CYS A 283 0.58 1.78 -12.96
N LEU A 284 1.68 1.07 -12.69
CA LEU A 284 2.63 1.41 -11.61
C LEU A 284 3.27 2.79 -11.80
N ALA A 285 3.52 3.19 -13.04
CA ALA A 285 4.05 4.52 -13.36
C ALA A 285 3.10 5.68 -13.01
N MET A 286 1.82 5.40 -12.67
CA MET A 286 0.84 6.43 -12.32
C MET A 286 0.85 6.81 -10.83
N ASN A 287 1.95 6.55 -10.11
CA ASN A 287 2.18 7.00 -8.72
C ASN A 287 1.01 6.71 -7.76
N GLY A 288 0.42 5.51 -7.89
CA GLY A 288 -0.68 5.05 -7.02
C GLY A 288 -2.07 5.54 -7.40
N GLN A 289 -2.24 6.33 -8.47
CA GLN A 289 -3.56 6.68 -9.03
C GLN A 289 -4.24 5.45 -9.67
N CYS A 290 -3.44 4.57 -10.25
CA CYS A 290 -3.91 3.34 -10.86
C CYS A 290 -3.90 2.21 -9.83
N LYS A 291 -5.07 1.61 -9.57
CA LYS A 291 -5.28 0.55 -8.55
C LYS A 291 -5.44 -0.83 -9.14
N ALA A 292 -5.84 -0.90 -10.41
CA ALA A 292 -5.96 -2.15 -11.13
C ALA A 292 -5.76 -1.94 -12.63
N PHE A 293 -5.59 -3.03 -13.37
CA PHE A 293 -5.65 -3.02 -14.82
C PHE A 293 -6.37 -4.26 -15.35
N THR A 294 -6.83 -4.17 -16.59
CA THR A 294 -7.27 -5.31 -17.39
C THR A 294 -6.57 -5.28 -18.74
N PHE A 295 -5.91 -6.37 -19.09
CA PHE A 295 -5.26 -6.58 -20.38
C PHE A 295 -6.05 -7.58 -21.22
N ASN A 296 -6.34 -7.21 -22.47
CA ASN A 296 -6.96 -8.09 -23.45
C ASN A 296 -5.88 -8.92 -24.17
N ALA A 297 -5.74 -10.17 -23.76
CA ALA A 297 -4.76 -11.14 -24.27
C ALA A 297 -5.17 -11.81 -25.59
N ASN A 298 -6.20 -11.30 -26.29
CA ASN A 298 -6.60 -11.85 -27.57
C ASN A 298 -5.58 -11.47 -28.67
N PRO A 299 -4.84 -12.44 -29.26
CA PRO A 299 -3.80 -12.16 -30.25
C PRO A 299 -4.34 -11.56 -31.55
N ARG A 300 -5.66 -11.65 -31.79
CA ARG A 300 -6.32 -11.09 -32.99
C ARG A 300 -6.56 -9.59 -32.89
N VAL A 301 -6.37 -8.97 -31.73
CA VAL A 301 -6.57 -7.52 -31.54
C VAL A 301 -5.42 -6.76 -32.19
N ALA A 302 -5.58 -6.43 -33.47
CA ALA A 302 -4.57 -5.73 -34.26
C ALA A 302 -4.60 -4.19 -34.11
N ARG A 303 -5.73 -3.63 -33.66
CA ARG A 303 -5.95 -2.17 -33.53
C ARG A 303 -6.66 -1.86 -32.22
N GLY A 304 -6.50 -0.63 -31.73
CA GLY A 304 -7.09 -0.15 -30.49
C GLY A 304 -6.29 -0.51 -29.24
N PRO A 305 -6.70 0.01 -28.07
CA PRO A 305 -6.09 -0.32 -26.80
C PRO A 305 -6.37 -1.77 -26.43
N ASN A 306 -5.40 -2.41 -25.78
CA ASN A 306 -5.52 -3.74 -25.18
C ASN A 306 -5.16 -3.71 -23.70
N CYS A 307 -4.80 -2.56 -23.15
CA CYS A 307 -4.48 -2.35 -21.75
C CYS A 307 -5.36 -1.22 -21.22
N PHE A 308 -6.16 -1.53 -20.20
CA PHE A 308 -7.12 -0.62 -19.59
C PHE A 308 -6.70 -0.41 -18.13
N LEU A 309 -6.25 0.80 -17.82
CA LEU A 309 -5.72 1.22 -16.52
C LEU A 309 -6.84 1.84 -15.69
N LYS A 310 -6.95 1.50 -14.41
CA LYS A 310 -8.14 1.79 -13.61
C LYS A 310 -7.86 2.56 -12.34
N ALA A 311 -8.74 3.51 -12.02
CA ALA A 311 -8.72 4.24 -10.74
C ALA A 311 -9.10 3.37 -9.54
N SER A 312 -9.90 2.31 -9.77
CA SER A 312 -10.42 1.43 -8.73
C SER A 312 -10.40 -0.03 -9.22
N GLU A 313 -10.88 -0.97 -8.40
CA GLU A 313 -11.07 -2.36 -8.84
C GLU A 313 -12.17 -2.52 -9.91
N GLY A 314 -13.06 -1.54 -10.08
CA GLY A 314 -14.20 -1.62 -10.99
C GLY A 314 -15.21 -2.72 -10.61
N THR A 315 -16.07 -3.08 -11.56
CA THR A 315 -17.03 -4.18 -11.41
C THR A 315 -16.46 -5.46 -11.98
N ALA A 316 -16.44 -6.53 -11.19
CA ALA A 316 -15.94 -7.82 -11.66
C ALA A 316 -16.90 -8.48 -12.67
N ASP A 317 -16.34 -8.99 -13.77
CA ASP A 317 -17.05 -9.67 -14.85
C ASP A 317 -16.17 -10.77 -15.48
N GLY A 318 -16.78 -11.72 -16.19
CA GLY A 318 -16.08 -12.84 -16.81
C GLY A 318 -15.72 -12.59 -18.28
N ASN A 319 -14.46 -12.78 -18.63
CA ASN A 319 -13.96 -12.70 -20.00
C ASN A 319 -12.70 -13.55 -20.19
N ALA A 320 -12.79 -14.64 -20.96
CA ALA A 320 -11.73 -15.64 -21.14
C ALA A 320 -10.44 -15.11 -21.75
N VAL A 321 -10.45 -13.91 -22.35
CA VAL A 321 -9.22 -13.26 -22.87
C VAL A 321 -8.71 -12.15 -21.96
N ALA A 322 -9.36 -11.87 -20.84
CA ALA A 322 -8.91 -10.86 -19.89
C ALA A 322 -7.83 -11.42 -18.96
N VAL A 323 -6.77 -10.63 -18.77
CA VAL A 323 -5.78 -10.78 -17.70
C VAL A 323 -5.84 -9.51 -16.87
N SER A 324 -6.31 -9.60 -15.64
CA SER A 324 -6.42 -8.45 -14.75
C SER A 324 -5.40 -8.51 -13.62
N GLY A 325 -4.89 -7.35 -13.21
CA GLY A 325 -4.04 -7.23 -12.03
C GLY A 325 -4.65 -6.27 -11.03
N LYS A 326 -4.66 -6.67 -9.75
CA LYS A 326 -5.01 -5.81 -8.62
C LYS A 326 -3.76 -5.50 -7.82
N PHE A 327 -3.51 -4.21 -7.59
CA PHE A 327 -2.36 -3.76 -6.83
C PHE A 327 -2.68 -3.71 -5.34
N LEU A 328 -1.83 -4.33 -4.54
CA LEU A 328 -2.00 -4.53 -3.10
C LEU A 328 -0.86 -3.85 -2.36
N SER A 329 -1.17 -3.20 -1.25
CA SER A 329 -0.19 -2.79 -0.26
C SER A 329 0.31 -3.98 0.57
N SER A 330 1.31 -3.73 1.42
CA SER A 330 1.78 -4.70 2.40
C SER A 330 0.75 -4.99 3.50
N ALA A 331 -0.14 -4.05 3.78
CA ALA A 331 -1.18 -4.19 4.80
C ALA A 331 -2.40 -4.98 4.31
N ASP A 332 -2.65 -5.00 2.99
CA ASP A 332 -3.82 -5.68 2.42
C ASP A 332 -3.73 -7.21 2.62
N PRO A 333 -4.81 -7.88 3.02
CA PRO A 333 -4.83 -9.34 3.08
C PRO A 333 -4.73 -9.96 1.68
N ASP A 334 -4.28 -11.21 1.62
CA ASP A 334 -4.28 -11.95 0.37
C ASP A 334 -5.71 -12.14 -0.14
N PRO A 335 -5.97 -11.78 -1.41
CA PRO A 335 -7.32 -11.84 -1.96
C PRO A 335 -7.80 -13.29 -2.03
N GLN A 336 -8.97 -13.52 -1.45
CA GLN A 336 -9.62 -14.82 -1.44
C GLN A 336 -10.27 -15.13 -2.79
N GLN A 337 -10.47 -16.42 -3.06
CA GLN A 337 -11.28 -16.84 -4.20
C GLN A 337 -12.75 -16.47 -3.99
N PHE A 338 -13.44 -16.17 -5.09
CA PHE A 338 -14.87 -15.87 -5.07
C PHE A 338 -15.54 -16.45 -6.32
N SER A 339 -16.86 -16.67 -6.24
CA SER A 339 -17.65 -17.18 -7.36
C SER A 339 -18.73 -16.20 -7.74
N MET A 340 -18.95 -16.04 -9.05
CA MET A 340 -20.03 -15.22 -9.58
C MET A 340 -20.57 -15.79 -10.88
N GLY A 341 -21.78 -15.37 -11.24
CA GLY A 341 -22.39 -15.72 -12.51
C GLY A 341 -21.87 -14.82 -13.62
N THR A 342 -21.26 -15.40 -14.64
CA THR A 342 -20.66 -14.67 -15.75
C THR A 342 -21.32 -15.01 -17.06
N ILE A 343 -21.29 -14.07 -18.00
CA ILE A 343 -21.62 -14.32 -19.40
C ILE A 343 -20.43 -13.82 -20.21
N ASP A 344 -19.57 -14.75 -20.58
CA ASP A 344 -18.37 -14.47 -21.36
C ASP A 344 -18.75 -13.89 -22.74
N PRO A 345 -18.27 -12.68 -23.11
CA PRO A 345 -18.64 -12.04 -24.37
C PRO A 345 -18.13 -12.76 -25.62
N LYS A 346 -17.17 -13.70 -25.48
CA LYS A 346 -16.58 -14.49 -26.56
C LYS A 346 -17.10 -15.92 -26.61
N LEU A 347 -17.35 -16.54 -25.45
CA LEU A 347 -17.69 -17.96 -25.33
C LEU A 347 -19.17 -18.22 -25.06
N ALA A 348 -19.88 -17.28 -24.44
CA ALA A 348 -21.24 -17.48 -23.94
C ALA A 348 -22.30 -16.61 -24.62
N LEU A 349 -21.96 -15.93 -25.72
CA LEU A 349 -22.89 -15.19 -26.56
C LEU A 349 -23.16 -15.91 -27.88
N PHE A 350 -24.44 -16.17 -28.14
CA PHE A 350 -24.95 -16.83 -29.33
C PHE A 350 -25.69 -15.82 -30.20
N LYS A 351 -25.28 -15.72 -31.46
CA LYS A 351 -25.94 -14.86 -32.46
C LYS A 351 -27.07 -15.63 -33.12
N ASP A 352 -28.13 -14.90 -33.44
CA ASP A 352 -29.31 -15.38 -34.15
C ASP A 352 -29.99 -16.57 -33.45
N VAL A 353 -29.97 -16.52 -32.11
CA VAL A 353 -30.61 -17.48 -31.20
C VAL A 353 -31.53 -16.74 -30.25
N ASP A 354 -32.73 -17.27 -30.09
CA ASP A 354 -33.73 -16.91 -29.08
C ASP A 354 -33.94 -18.07 -28.10
N LEU A 355 -34.26 -17.71 -26.85
CA LEU A 355 -34.72 -18.66 -25.84
C LEU A 355 -36.15 -18.28 -25.48
N PRO A 356 -37.18 -18.83 -26.14
CA PRO A 356 -38.57 -18.48 -25.82
C PRO A 356 -38.93 -18.85 -24.37
N GLY A 357 -39.68 -17.96 -23.72
CA GLY A 357 -40.19 -18.17 -22.36
C GLY A 357 -39.15 -17.97 -21.26
N GLY A 358 -39.56 -18.25 -20.02
CA GLY A 358 -38.70 -18.13 -18.83
C GLY A 358 -38.33 -16.70 -18.44
N ASP A 359 -38.96 -15.68 -19.04
CA ASP A 359 -38.67 -14.28 -18.75
C ASP A 359 -39.02 -13.92 -17.30
N LEU A 360 -38.10 -13.20 -16.64
CA LEU A 360 -38.29 -12.74 -15.25
C LEU A 360 -39.38 -11.66 -15.12
N SER A 361 -39.80 -11.06 -16.24
CA SER A 361 -40.79 -9.99 -16.29
C SER A 361 -41.61 -10.08 -17.58
N ARG A 362 -42.86 -9.61 -17.52
CA ARG A 362 -43.73 -9.46 -18.70
C ARG A 362 -43.37 -8.25 -19.58
N ARG A 363 -42.43 -7.43 -19.12
CA ARG A 363 -41.91 -6.25 -19.84
C ARG A 363 -40.39 -6.40 -20.01
N PRO A 364 -39.82 -5.86 -21.09
CA PRO A 364 -38.38 -5.89 -21.27
C PRO A 364 -37.68 -5.17 -20.12
N ALA A 365 -36.60 -5.75 -19.61
CA ALA A 365 -35.79 -5.19 -18.53
C ALA A 365 -35.15 -3.85 -18.93
N GLN A 366 -34.86 -3.69 -20.22
CA GLN A 366 -34.38 -2.44 -20.79
C GLN A 366 -34.92 -2.28 -22.23
N LYS A 367 -35.29 -1.04 -22.58
CA LYS A 367 -35.60 -0.62 -23.95
C LYS A 367 -34.53 0.34 -24.45
N ASN A 368 -34.32 0.39 -25.76
CA ASN A 368 -33.27 1.19 -26.41
C ASN A 368 -31.86 0.88 -25.87
N GLY A 369 -31.65 -0.37 -25.46
CA GLY A 369 -30.36 -0.83 -24.92
C GLY A 369 -29.44 -1.43 -25.98
N THR A 370 -28.29 -1.91 -25.53
CA THR A 370 -27.36 -2.72 -26.33
C THR A 370 -27.32 -4.16 -25.82
N PRO A 371 -26.86 -5.13 -26.63
CA PRO A 371 -26.63 -6.50 -26.15
C PRO A 371 -25.70 -6.54 -24.92
N GLN A 372 -24.70 -5.66 -24.89
CA GLN A 372 -23.74 -5.56 -23.79
C GLN A 372 -24.40 -5.06 -22.49
N GLN A 373 -25.26 -4.04 -22.57
CA GLN A 373 -26.03 -3.60 -21.39
C GLN A 373 -26.97 -4.71 -20.90
N CYS A 374 -27.63 -5.43 -21.81
CA CYS A 374 -28.49 -6.55 -21.45
C CYS A 374 -27.71 -7.68 -20.76
N ARG A 375 -26.50 -7.99 -21.26
CA ARG A 375 -25.58 -8.95 -20.66
C ARG A 375 -25.23 -8.56 -19.22
N LEU A 376 -24.77 -7.32 -19.02
CA LEU A 376 -24.39 -6.82 -17.70
C LEU A 376 -25.58 -6.79 -16.74
N ALA A 377 -26.78 -6.43 -17.22
CA ALA A 377 -28.00 -6.51 -16.43
C ALA A 377 -28.32 -7.95 -16.00
N CYS A 378 -28.14 -8.93 -16.88
CA CYS A 378 -28.28 -10.32 -16.49
C CYS A 378 -27.22 -10.72 -15.48
N VAL A 379 -25.94 -10.40 -15.70
CA VAL A 379 -24.83 -10.70 -14.77
C VAL A 379 -25.13 -10.18 -13.36
N ALA A 380 -25.64 -8.95 -13.25
CA ALA A 380 -25.98 -8.32 -11.98
C ALA A 380 -27.23 -8.90 -11.26
N ASP A 381 -28.19 -9.50 -11.98
CA ASP A 381 -29.39 -10.11 -11.36
C ASP A 381 -29.15 -11.58 -11.01
N ASN A 382 -29.20 -11.92 -9.72
CA ASN A 382 -28.99 -13.28 -9.21
C ASN A 382 -30.03 -14.32 -9.68
N ARG A 383 -31.22 -13.88 -10.12
CA ARG A 383 -32.27 -14.75 -10.67
C ARG A 383 -32.10 -14.95 -12.17
N CYS A 384 -31.31 -14.12 -12.84
CA CYS A 384 -31.08 -14.22 -14.28
C CYS A 384 -30.07 -15.33 -14.56
N ILE A 385 -30.45 -16.32 -15.35
CA ILE A 385 -29.59 -17.40 -15.83
C ILE A 385 -29.30 -17.31 -17.33
N ALA A 386 -30.07 -16.51 -18.07
CA ALA A 386 -29.84 -16.21 -19.47
C ALA A 386 -30.51 -14.88 -19.85
N PHE A 387 -30.14 -14.31 -20.98
CA PHE A 387 -30.88 -13.21 -21.60
C PHE A 387 -31.04 -13.44 -23.09
N THR A 388 -32.06 -12.81 -23.67
CA THR A 388 -32.15 -12.59 -25.11
C THR A 388 -32.35 -11.11 -25.38
N PHE A 389 -31.53 -10.57 -26.29
CA PHE A 389 -31.63 -9.21 -26.77
C PHE A 389 -32.13 -9.21 -28.22
N ILE A 390 -33.25 -8.54 -28.46
CA ILE A 390 -33.87 -8.43 -29.78
C ILE A 390 -33.38 -7.14 -30.43
N LYS A 391 -32.46 -7.22 -31.40
CA LYS A 391 -31.80 -6.05 -32.00
C LYS A 391 -32.78 -5.11 -32.68
N ARG A 392 -33.74 -5.64 -33.46
CA ARG A 392 -34.71 -4.83 -34.20
C ARG A 392 -35.61 -3.97 -33.31
N LYS A 393 -35.90 -4.44 -32.09
CA LYS A 393 -36.73 -3.73 -31.11
C LYS A 393 -35.91 -3.00 -30.03
N SER A 394 -34.60 -3.26 -29.99
CA SER A 394 -33.71 -2.82 -28.91
C SER A 394 -34.22 -3.20 -27.52
N GLU A 395 -34.78 -4.41 -27.39
CA GLU A 395 -35.39 -4.93 -26.16
C GLU A 395 -34.51 -5.99 -25.50
N CYS A 396 -34.30 -5.83 -24.19
CA CYS A 396 -33.60 -6.79 -23.35
C CYS A 396 -34.59 -7.63 -22.54
N TRP A 397 -34.50 -8.95 -22.67
CA TRP A 397 -35.35 -9.91 -21.97
C TRP A 397 -34.49 -10.83 -21.10
N LEU A 398 -34.51 -10.58 -19.79
CA LEU A 398 -33.81 -11.38 -18.78
C LEU A 398 -34.63 -12.61 -18.40
N LYS A 399 -33.98 -13.76 -18.26
CA LYS A 399 -34.64 -15.06 -18.10
C LYS A 399 -34.14 -15.79 -16.86
N GLY A 400 -35.09 -16.37 -16.12
CA GLY A 400 -34.83 -17.24 -14.96
C GLY A 400 -34.82 -18.73 -15.29
N ALA A 401 -35.17 -19.10 -16.53
CA ALA A 401 -35.10 -20.47 -17.04
C ALA A 401 -34.59 -20.46 -18.49
N VAL A 402 -33.90 -21.52 -18.90
CA VAL A 402 -33.45 -21.71 -20.29
C VAL A 402 -34.44 -22.67 -20.97
N GLY A 403 -35.16 -22.16 -21.97
CA GLY A 403 -36.06 -22.96 -22.82
C GLY A 403 -35.34 -23.65 -23.97
N THR A 404 -36.09 -24.30 -24.86
CA THR A 404 -35.54 -24.89 -26.10
C THR A 404 -35.14 -23.76 -27.07
N PRO A 405 -33.89 -23.71 -27.55
CA PRO A 405 -33.43 -22.63 -28.40
C PRO A 405 -34.13 -22.64 -29.76
N ILE A 406 -34.52 -21.45 -30.22
CA ILE A 406 -35.02 -21.20 -31.56
C ILE A 406 -33.99 -20.37 -32.32
N TYR A 407 -33.73 -20.72 -33.57
CA TYR A 407 -32.82 -19.97 -34.43
C TYR A 407 -33.60 -18.91 -35.21
N GLY A 408 -33.17 -17.67 -35.13
CA GLY A 408 -33.83 -16.54 -35.78
C GLY A 408 -32.93 -15.32 -35.85
N GLN A 409 -32.98 -14.60 -36.97
CA GLN A 409 -32.12 -13.45 -37.22
C GLN A 409 -32.36 -12.31 -36.22
N ASP A 410 -31.32 -11.49 -36.01
CA ASP A 410 -31.36 -10.27 -35.20
C ASP A 410 -31.56 -10.45 -33.69
N MET A 411 -31.19 -11.62 -33.17
CA MET A 411 -31.23 -11.91 -31.74
C MET A 411 -29.83 -12.21 -31.21
N VAL A 412 -29.56 -11.82 -29.97
CA VAL A 412 -28.34 -12.18 -29.25
C VAL A 412 -28.76 -12.79 -27.94
N THR A 413 -28.37 -14.03 -27.72
CA THR A 413 -28.63 -14.73 -26.47
C THR A 413 -27.35 -14.96 -25.71
N GLY A 414 -27.36 -14.67 -24.41
CA GLY A 414 -26.27 -15.03 -23.51
C GLY A 414 -26.74 -15.98 -22.42
N VAL A 415 -25.95 -17.00 -22.13
CA VAL A 415 -26.23 -17.95 -21.03
C VAL A 415 -25.23 -17.73 -19.91
N LYS A 416 -25.74 -17.56 -18.69
CA LYS A 416 -24.94 -17.33 -17.50
C LYS A 416 -24.40 -18.64 -16.97
N LYS A 417 -23.11 -18.64 -16.62
CA LYS A 417 -22.44 -19.76 -15.96
C LYS A 417 -21.78 -19.29 -14.68
N MET A 418 -21.88 -20.09 -13.62
CA MET A 418 -21.10 -19.84 -12.42
C MET A 418 -19.62 -20.11 -12.69
N GLN A 419 -18.79 -19.12 -12.40
CA GLN A 419 -17.35 -19.18 -12.52
C GLN A 419 -16.72 -18.76 -11.19
N THR A 420 -15.65 -19.46 -10.82
CA THR A 420 -14.83 -19.13 -9.66
C THR A 420 -13.55 -18.44 -10.13
N PHE A 421 -13.23 -17.33 -9.49
CA PHE A 421 -12.01 -16.57 -9.72
C PHE A 421 -11.14 -16.67 -8.49
N ALA A 422 -9.89 -17.06 -8.71
CA ALA A 422 -8.83 -17.06 -7.71
C ALA A 422 -7.61 -16.34 -8.32
N PRO A 423 -6.78 -15.67 -7.50
CA PRO A 423 -5.51 -15.15 -7.98
C PRO A 423 -4.68 -16.31 -8.56
N THR A 424 -4.27 -16.19 -9.82
CA THR A 424 -3.34 -17.12 -10.45
C THR A 424 -1.96 -17.01 -9.82
N SER A 425 -1.58 -15.82 -9.39
CA SER A 425 -0.35 -15.54 -8.65
C SER A 425 -0.48 -14.24 -7.85
N ILE A 426 0.26 -14.15 -6.76
CA ILE A 426 0.51 -12.91 -6.03
C ILE A 426 2.00 -12.63 -6.14
N ILE A 427 2.35 -11.53 -6.82
CA ILE A 427 3.71 -11.18 -7.18
C ILE A 427 4.21 -10.07 -6.25
N SER A 428 5.42 -10.22 -5.70
CA SER A 428 6.12 -9.13 -5.01
C SER A 428 6.60 -8.11 -6.04
N LEU A 429 6.37 -6.82 -5.76
CA LEU A 429 6.85 -5.70 -6.56
C LEU A 429 8.10 -5.05 -5.97
N GLN A 430 8.58 -5.57 -4.84
CA GLN A 430 9.84 -5.19 -4.19
C GLN A 430 11.01 -5.96 -4.74
#